data_AF-A0A0X3NRI9-F1
#
_entry.id   AF-A0A0X3NRI9-F1
#
_cell.length_a   1.000
_cell.length_b   1.000
_cell.length_c   1.000
_cell.angle_alpha   90.00
_cell.angle_beta   90.00
_cell.angle_gamma   90.00
#
_symmetry.space_group_name_H-M   'P 1'
#
loop_
_entity.id
_entity.type
_entity.pdbx_description
1 polymer ?
#
loop_
_entity_poly.entity_id
_entity_poly.type
_entity_poly.pdbx_seq_one_letter_code
_entity_poly.pdbx_strand_id
1 'polypeptide(L)'
;MGLSALANAARQHFGSSIGNRFLLITALQFHVMFYASRCLPNTFAFVLVLHSLAALLQGADLRFIFLSGLAILAFRAELILFYGPLLLFGLYFQLVKIRPALILAGLTTTFGAVCTSVFVDSFFWRRWLWPEGEVFYFNAIENKSSQWGVSFSDLVFFGLDRKYQLTFCIFF
;
A
#
# COMPACT_ATOMS: atom_id res chain seq x y z
N MET A 1 -17.38 0.94 -5.22
CA MET A 1 -17.15 2.22 -4.51
C MET A 1 -15.86 2.92 -4.96
N GLY A 2 -14.70 2.25 -4.97
CA GLY A 2 -13.45 2.85 -5.48
C GLY A 2 -13.44 3.14 -6.99
N LEU A 3 -13.84 2.16 -7.82
CA LEU A 3 -13.87 2.32 -9.29
C LEU A 3 -14.82 3.44 -9.75
N SER A 4 -15.97 3.57 -9.11
CA SER A 4 -16.92 4.64 -9.37
C SER A 4 -16.37 6.02 -8.97
N ALA A 5 -15.57 6.11 -7.90
CA ALA A 5 -14.95 7.37 -7.48
C ALA A 5 -13.91 7.84 -8.52
N LEU A 6 -13.06 6.92 -9.00
CA LEU A 6 -12.10 7.21 -10.05
C LEU A 6 -12.78 7.55 -11.37
N ALA A 7 -13.81 6.78 -11.76
CA ALA A 7 -14.57 7.06 -12.97
C ALA A 7 -15.25 8.44 -12.91
N ASN A 8 -15.82 8.83 -11.78
CA ASN A 8 -16.41 10.16 -11.63
C ASN A 8 -15.36 11.28 -11.70
N ALA A 9 -14.18 11.10 -11.10
CA ALA A 9 -13.07 12.04 -11.25
C ALA A 9 -12.60 12.14 -12.71
N ALA A 10 -12.49 11.01 -13.40
CA ALA A 10 -12.14 10.97 -14.83
C ALA A 10 -13.22 11.62 -15.71
N ARG A 11 -14.52 11.46 -15.39
CA ARG A 11 -15.62 12.12 -16.12
C ARG A 11 -15.55 13.64 -15.98
N GLN A 12 -15.18 14.16 -14.80
CA GLN A 12 -15.03 15.59 -14.58
C GLN A 12 -13.85 16.19 -15.34
N HIS A 13 -12.73 15.46 -15.41
CA HIS A 13 -11.49 15.99 -15.96
C HIS A 13 -11.29 15.72 -17.48
N PHE A 14 -11.81 14.60 -17.98
CA PHE A 14 -11.63 14.14 -19.37
C PHE A 14 -12.95 13.97 -20.12
N GLY A 15 -14.10 14.20 -19.47
CA GLY A 15 -15.43 14.09 -20.07
C GLY A 15 -16.10 12.73 -19.90
N SER A 16 -17.44 12.73 -20.04
CA SER A 16 -18.30 11.58 -19.72
C SER A 16 -18.00 10.31 -20.54
N SER A 17 -17.62 10.48 -21.82
CA SER A 17 -17.31 9.38 -22.74
C SER A 17 -16.11 8.55 -22.27
N ILE A 18 -15.06 9.21 -21.76
CA ILE A 18 -13.83 8.55 -21.31
C ILE A 18 -14.07 7.78 -20.01
N GLY A 19 -14.81 8.36 -19.05
CA GLY A 19 -15.15 7.66 -17.81
C GLY A 19 -16.00 6.40 -18.03
N ASN A 20 -16.92 6.43 -19.00
CA ASN A 20 -17.72 5.25 -19.35
C ASN A 20 -16.89 4.16 -20.02
N ARG A 21 -16.00 4.53 -20.95
CA ARG A 21 -15.07 3.58 -21.61
C ARG A 21 -14.10 2.97 -20.61
N PHE A 22 -13.58 3.76 -19.67
CA PHE A 22 -12.73 3.26 -18.59
C PHE A 22 -13.45 2.19 -17.77
N LEU A 23 -14.67 2.47 -17.29
CA LEU A 23 -15.46 1.48 -16.54
C LEU A 23 -15.73 0.21 -17.35
N LEU A 24 -16.03 0.34 -18.65
CA LEU A 24 -16.26 -0.82 -19.51
C LEU A 24 -15.00 -1.69 -19.63
N ILE A 25 -13.84 -1.08 -19.90
CA ILE A 25 -12.57 -1.80 -20.01
C ILE A 25 -12.21 -2.48 -18.68
N THR A 26 -12.39 -1.79 -17.56
CA THR A 26 -12.10 -2.36 -16.24
C THR A 26 -13.05 -3.49 -15.87
N ALA A 27 -14.32 -3.42 -16.28
CA ALA A 27 -15.28 -4.51 -16.07
C ALA A 27 -14.95 -5.75 -16.91
N LEU A 28 -14.36 -5.57 -18.09
CA LEU A 28 -13.93 -6.65 -18.97
C LEU A 28 -12.63 -7.33 -18.50
N GLN A 29 -11.81 -6.65 -17.68
CA GLN A 29 -10.60 -7.24 -17.14
C GLN A 29 -10.94 -8.33 -16.10
N PHE A 30 -10.69 -9.59 -16.47
CA PHE A 30 -10.92 -10.73 -15.59
C PHE A 30 -10.17 -10.64 -14.25
N HIS A 31 -9.02 -9.98 -14.21
CA HIS A 31 -8.21 -9.80 -12.99
C HIS A 31 -8.99 -9.10 -11.87
N VAL A 32 -9.76 -8.06 -12.20
CA VAL A 32 -10.51 -7.30 -11.17
C VAL A 32 -11.58 -8.17 -10.54
N MET A 33 -12.32 -8.95 -11.34
CA MET A 33 -13.33 -9.90 -10.85
C MET A 33 -12.72 -11.07 -10.08
N PHE A 34 -11.55 -11.55 -10.53
CA PHE A 34 -10.81 -12.62 -9.87
C PHE A 34 -10.31 -12.19 -8.47
N TYR A 35 -9.71 -11.00 -8.35
CA TYR A 35 -9.23 -10.49 -7.06
C TYR A 35 -10.36 -9.97 -6.16
N ALA A 36 -11.48 -9.52 -6.71
CA ALA A 36 -12.66 -9.12 -5.92
C ALA A 36 -13.29 -10.30 -5.16
N SER A 37 -13.15 -11.53 -5.67
CA SER A 37 -13.70 -12.73 -5.05
C SER A 37 -12.87 -13.26 -3.88
N ARG A 38 -11.67 -12.72 -3.64
CA ARG A 38 -10.76 -13.16 -2.57
C ARG A 38 -10.43 -11.99 -1.65
N CYS A 39 -10.63 -12.18 -0.35
CA CYS A 39 -10.25 -11.20 0.67
C CYS A 39 -8.74 -11.22 0.93
N LEU A 40 -7.95 -10.74 -0.04
CA LEU A 40 -6.53 -10.47 0.17
C LEU A 40 -6.32 -9.01 0.62
N PRO A 41 -5.28 -8.73 1.41
CA PRO A 41 -4.82 -7.37 1.69
C PRO A 41 -4.73 -6.51 0.43
N ASN A 42 -4.33 -7.12 -0.70
CA ASN A 42 -4.26 -6.49 -2.01
C ASN A 42 -5.56 -5.87 -2.51
N THR A 43 -6.70 -6.51 -2.25
CA THR A 43 -8.01 -6.00 -2.69
C THR A 43 -8.38 -4.73 -1.91
N PHE A 44 -8.00 -4.65 -0.63
CA PHE A 44 -8.17 -3.44 0.19
C PHE A 44 -7.20 -2.32 -0.25
N ALA A 45 -5.93 -2.67 -0.49
CA ALA A 45 -4.94 -1.74 -1.04
C ALA A 45 -5.42 -1.14 -2.37
N PHE A 46 -5.96 -1.97 -3.27
CA PHE A 46 -6.48 -1.52 -4.56
C PHE A 46 -7.62 -0.50 -4.42
N VAL A 47 -8.55 -0.70 -3.48
CA VAL A 47 -9.63 0.28 -3.23
C VAL A 47 -9.06 1.62 -2.76
N LEU A 48 -8.09 1.61 -1.85
CA LEU A 48 -7.40 2.83 -1.38
C LEU A 48 -6.65 3.52 -2.50
N VAL A 49 -5.97 2.76 -3.36
CA VAL A 49 -5.25 3.29 -4.52
C VAL A 49 -6.20 4.03 -5.46
N LEU A 50 -7.34 3.43 -5.79
CA LEU A 50 -8.35 4.08 -6.62
C LEU A 50 -8.87 5.40 -6.01
N HIS A 51 -9.11 5.42 -4.70
CA HIS A 51 -9.53 6.64 -4.00
C HIS A 51 -8.43 7.71 -3.96
N SER A 52 -7.17 7.32 -3.76
CA SER A 52 -6.04 8.25 -3.80
C SER A 52 -5.90 8.89 -5.19
N LEU A 53 -6.02 8.10 -6.26
CA LEU A 53 -5.92 8.60 -7.63
C LEU A 53 -7.08 9.51 -7.99
N ALA A 54 -8.30 9.19 -7.51
CA ALA A 54 -9.44 10.08 -7.62
C ALA A 54 -9.20 11.42 -6.89
N ALA A 55 -8.59 11.40 -5.70
CA ALA A 55 -8.23 12.61 -4.97
C ALA A 55 -7.16 13.43 -5.68
N LEU A 56 -6.17 12.79 -6.31
CA LEU A 56 -5.16 13.46 -7.14
C LEU A 56 -5.80 14.17 -8.33
N LEU A 57 -6.72 13.49 -9.03
CA LEU A 57 -7.47 14.07 -10.17
C LEU A 57 -8.39 15.23 -9.75
N GLN A 58 -8.85 15.24 -8.50
CA GLN A 58 -9.69 16.32 -7.95
C GLN A 58 -8.86 17.48 -7.35
N GLY A 59 -7.53 17.40 -7.35
CA GLY A 59 -6.65 18.40 -6.72
C GLY A 59 -6.72 18.43 -5.19
N ALA A 60 -7.15 17.32 -4.57
CA ALA A 60 -7.27 17.18 -3.12
C ALA A 60 -5.99 16.59 -2.50
N ASP A 61 -4.91 17.37 -2.51
CA ASP A 61 -3.54 16.96 -2.15
C ASP A 61 -3.42 16.27 -0.78
N LEU A 62 -4.15 16.78 0.23
CA LEU A 62 -4.14 16.22 1.59
C LEU A 62 -4.73 14.81 1.63
N ARG A 63 -5.85 14.59 0.93
CA ARG A 63 -6.50 13.28 0.87
C ARG A 63 -5.66 12.29 0.08
N PHE A 64 -5.01 12.76 -0.99
CA PHE A 64 -4.11 11.94 -1.79
C PHE A 64 -2.97 11.38 -0.93
N ILE A 65 -2.27 12.22 -0.17
CA ILE A 65 -1.13 11.79 0.67
C ILE A 65 -1.56 10.95 1.85
N PHE A 66 -2.68 11.28 2.49
CA PHE A 66 -3.19 10.46 3.58
C PHE A 66 -3.52 9.05 3.10
N LEU A 67 -4.23 8.94 1.97
CA LEU A 67 -4.63 7.65 1.43
C LEU A 67 -3.46 6.87 0.84
N SER A 68 -2.52 7.53 0.16
CA SER A 68 -1.32 6.86 -0.39
C SER A 68 -0.38 6.41 0.72
N GLY A 69 -0.17 7.22 1.77
CA GLY A 69 0.62 6.85 2.94
C GLY A 69 0.02 5.65 3.67
N LEU A 70 -1.30 5.65 3.87
CA LEU A 70 -2.01 4.52 4.46
C LEU A 70 -1.90 3.26 3.57
N ALA A 71 -2.03 3.39 2.25
CA ALA A 71 -1.89 2.25 1.33
C ALA A 71 -0.48 1.64 1.35
N ILE A 72 0.57 2.48 1.32
CA ILE A 72 1.97 2.04 1.31
C ILE A 72 2.34 1.37 2.63
N LEU A 73 1.99 1.99 3.76
CA LEU A 73 2.48 1.57 5.07
C LEU A 73 1.63 0.48 5.73
N ALA A 74 0.32 0.47 5.49
CA ALA A 74 -0.57 -0.52 6.11
C ALA A 74 -0.67 -1.82 5.31
N PHE A 75 -0.48 -1.76 3.99
CA PHE A 75 -0.64 -2.92 3.14
C PHE A 75 0.69 -3.38 2.56
N ARG A 76 1.37 -2.53 1.77
CA ARG A 76 2.48 -2.98 0.93
C ARG A 76 3.47 -1.85 0.62
N ALA A 77 4.70 -2.02 1.08
CA ALA A 77 5.76 -1.05 0.87
C ALA A 77 6.11 -0.87 -0.62
N GLU A 78 5.93 -1.88 -1.48
CA GLU A 78 6.25 -1.77 -2.91
C GLU A 78 5.38 -0.75 -3.65
N LEU A 79 4.22 -0.35 -3.09
CA LEU A 79 3.39 0.73 -3.62
C LEU A 79 4.16 2.06 -3.68
N ILE A 80 5.24 2.22 -2.91
CA ILE A 80 6.12 3.39 -2.99
C ILE A 80 6.72 3.56 -4.38
N LEU A 81 6.95 2.47 -5.11
CA LEU A 81 7.49 2.52 -6.48
C LEU A 81 6.47 3.05 -7.48
N PHE A 82 5.17 2.85 -7.21
CA PHE A 82 4.09 3.42 -8.00
C PHE A 82 3.83 4.89 -7.62
N TYR A 83 3.70 5.17 -6.32
CA TYR A 83 3.38 6.51 -5.83
C TYR A 83 4.52 7.51 -5.93
N GLY A 84 5.78 7.08 -5.78
CA GLY A 84 6.95 7.95 -5.83
C GLY A 84 7.02 8.75 -7.15
N PRO A 85 7.05 8.06 -8.32
CA PRO A 85 6.99 8.73 -9.62
C PRO A 85 5.72 9.55 -9.82
N LEU A 86 4.57 9.07 -9.32
CA LEU A 86 3.29 9.78 -9.44
C LEU A 86 3.30 11.12 -8.67
N LEU A 87 3.92 11.16 -7.49
CA LEU A 87 4.06 12.35 -6.66
C LEU A 87 5.05 13.34 -7.29
N LEU A 88 6.16 12.84 -7.86
CA LEU A 88 7.10 13.63 -8.64
C LEU A 88 6.45 14.25 -9.88
N PHE A 89 5.65 13.47 -10.61
CA PHE A 89 4.86 13.94 -11.74
C PHE A 89 3.85 15.01 -11.30
N GLY A 90 3.13 14.77 -10.20
CA GLY A 90 2.19 15.73 -9.63
C GLY A 90 2.84 17.05 -9.22
N LEU A 91 4.08 17.00 -8.70
CA LEU A 91 4.86 18.18 -8.36
C LEU A 91 5.35 18.93 -9.61
N TYR A 92 5.81 18.20 -10.63
CA TYR A 92 6.29 18.76 -11.89
C TYR A 92 5.16 19.53 -12.62
N PHE A 93 3.97 18.93 -12.71
CA PHE A 93 2.80 19.55 -13.34
C PHE A 93 2.02 20.51 -12.43
N GLN A 94 2.54 20.82 -11.22
CA GLN A 94 1.90 21.71 -10.25
C GLN A 94 0.48 21.29 -9.83
N LEU A 95 0.16 20.00 -9.97
CA LEU A 95 -1.07 19.39 -9.47
C LEU A 95 -1.05 19.31 -7.96
N VAL A 96 0.14 19.10 -7.37
CA VAL A 96 0.36 19.04 -5.92
C VAL A 96 1.23 20.22 -5.50
N LYS A 97 0.71 21.04 -4.57
CA LYS A 97 1.49 22.17 -4.01
C LYS A 97 2.11 21.75 -2.69
N ILE A 98 3.43 21.91 -2.57
CA ILE A 98 4.14 21.67 -1.30
C ILE A 98 3.71 22.74 -0.29
N ARG A 99 2.78 22.36 0.57
CA ARG A 99 2.34 23.16 1.72
C ARG A 99 2.87 22.51 2.99
N PRO A 100 3.14 23.26 4.07
CA PRO A 100 3.53 22.67 5.34
C PRO A 100 2.49 21.66 5.87
N ALA A 101 1.20 21.89 5.57
CA ALA A 101 0.12 20.93 5.86
C ALA A 101 0.29 19.57 5.16
N LEU A 102 0.89 19.58 3.96
CA LEU A 102 1.17 18.39 3.16
C LEU A 102 2.26 17.53 3.82
N ILE A 103 3.33 18.19 4.24
CA ILE A 103 4.46 17.56 4.94
C ILE A 103 4.01 17.01 6.29
N LEU A 104 3.17 17.77 7.01
CA LEU A 104 2.59 17.33 8.27
C LEU A 104 1.65 16.13 8.09
N ALA A 105 0.82 16.13 7.03
CA ALA A 105 -0.03 14.99 6.70
C ALA A 105 0.81 13.74 6.43
N GLY A 106 1.89 13.85 5.64
CA GLY A 106 2.82 12.75 5.39
C GLY A 106 3.48 12.24 6.68
N LEU A 107 4.03 13.15 7.51
CA LEU A 107 4.65 12.79 8.79
C LEU A 107 3.67 12.09 9.74
N THR A 108 2.45 12.64 9.89
CA THR A 108 1.44 12.07 10.78
C THR A 108 0.94 10.71 10.28
N THR A 109 0.77 10.53 8.97
CA THR A 109 0.43 9.22 8.40
C THR A 109 1.54 8.22 8.59
N THR A 110 2.79 8.62 8.40
CA THR A 110 3.93 7.73 8.56
C THR A 110 4.10 7.30 10.01
N PHE A 111 4.07 8.26 10.92
CA PHE A 111 4.17 7.99 12.34
C PHE A 111 3.00 7.13 12.83
N GLY A 112 1.77 7.48 12.44
CA GLY A 112 0.58 6.72 12.81
C GLY A 112 0.61 5.27 12.30
N ALA A 113 1.05 5.06 11.06
CA ALA A 113 1.14 3.71 10.49
C ALA A 113 2.25 2.88 11.15
N VAL A 114 3.43 3.45 11.38
CA VAL A 114 4.53 2.76 12.09
C VAL A 114 4.13 2.42 13.53
N CYS A 115 3.49 3.34 14.26
CA CYS A 115 2.99 3.04 15.59
C CYS A 115 1.93 1.94 15.57
N THR A 116 1.04 1.96 14.58
CA THR A 116 0.00 0.93 14.43
C THR A 116 0.61 -0.42 14.10
N SER A 117 1.59 -0.50 13.19
CA SER A 117 2.26 -1.76 12.85
C SER A 117 3.00 -2.32 14.06
N VAL A 118 3.85 -1.53 14.72
CA VAL A 118 4.55 -1.96 15.94
C VAL A 118 3.57 -2.41 17.01
N PHE A 119 2.44 -1.71 17.21
CA PHE A 119 1.45 -2.08 18.22
C PHE A 119 0.73 -3.40 17.88
N VAL A 120 0.23 -3.51 16.66
CA VAL A 120 -0.48 -4.71 16.18
C VAL A 120 0.45 -5.92 16.21
N ASP A 121 1.67 -5.77 15.69
CA ASP A 121 2.65 -6.85 15.67
C ASP A 121 3.10 -7.22 17.07
N SER A 122 3.32 -6.24 17.96
CA SER A 122 3.65 -6.52 19.36
C SER A 122 2.52 -7.27 20.10
N PHE A 123 1.26 -6.99 19.76
CA PHE A 123 0.10 -7.69 20.30
C PHE A 123 0.06 -9.15 19.83
N PHE A 124 0.20 -9.39 18.52
CA PHE A 124 0.20 -10.76 17.98
C PHE A 124 1.40 -11.59 18.45
N TRP A 125 2.57 -10.96 18.59
CA TRP A 125 3.81 -11.63 18.95
C TRP A 125 4.13 -11.65 20.44
N ARG A 126 3.35 -10.94 21.26
CA ARG A 126 3.56 -10.80 22.72
C ARG A 126 4.98 -10.34 23.10
N ARG A 127 5.66 -9.63 22.20
CA ARG A 127 6.99 -9.03 22.41
C ARG A 127 7.06 -7.71 21.63
N TRP A 128 7.81 -6.74 22.15
CA TRP A 128 8.05 -5.49 21.42
C TRP A 128 8.97 -5.77 20.24
N LEU A 129 8.48 -5.61 19.01
CA LEU A 129 9.26 -5.85 17.80
C LEU A 129 8.90 -4.84 16.70
N TRP A 130 9.90 -4.49 15.89
CA TRP A 130 9.71 -3.72 14.67
C TRP A 130 9.98 -4.66 13.47
N PRO A 131 8.93 -5.14 12.79
CA PRO A 131 9.09 -6.23 11.83
C PRO A 131 9.89 -5.81 10.60
N GLU A 132 9.67 -4.60 10.10
CA GLU A 132 10.37 -4.07 8.92
C GLU A 132 11.87 -3.91 9.19
N GLY A 133 12.25 -3.53 10.42
CA GLY A 133 13.64 -3.43 10.84
C GLY A 133 14.34 -4.79 10.93
N GLU A 134 13.70 -5.80 11.52
CA GLU A 134 14.24 -7.18 11.57
C GLU A 134 14.36 -7.79 10.15
N VAL A 135 13.37 -7.55 9.28
CA VAL A 135 13.39 -8.01 7.88
C VAL A 135 14.48 -7.32 7.08
N PHE A 136 14.65 -6.01 7.24
CA PHE A 136 15.74 -5.28 6.56
C PHE A 136 17.11 -5.75 7.04
N TYR A 137 17.29 -5.97 8.34
CA TYR A 137 18.55 -6.48 8.90
C TYR A 137 18.89 -7.86 8.33
N PHE A 138 17.93 -8.79 8.33
CA PHE A 138 18.14 -10.14 7.81
C PHE A 138 18.41 -10.18 6.30
N ASN A 139 17.70 -9.36 5.52
CA ASN A 139 17.84 -9.35 4.06
C ASN A 139 19.02 -8.53 3.56
N ALA A 140 19.21 -7.32 4.08
CA ALA A 140 20.20 -6.38 3.57
C ALA A 140 21.57 -6.55 4.24
N ILE A 141 21.62 -6.90 5.53
CA ILE A 141 22.87 -7.02 6.28
C ILE A 141 23.34 -8.48 6.32
N GLU A 142 22.47 -9.44 6.62
CA GLU A 142 22.85 -10.86 6.66
C GLU A 142 22.86 -11.55 5.29
N ASN A 143 22.29 -10.92 4.25
CA ASN A 143 22.22 -11.42 2.88
C ASN A 143 21.66 -12.87 2.76
N LYS A 144 20.77 -13.25 3.69
CA LYS A 144 20.12 -14.58 3.74
C LYS A 144 18.77 -14.59 3.02
N SER A 145 18.59 -13.70 2.04
CA SER A 145 17.37 -13.61 1.23
C SER A 145 17.01 -14.91 0.50
N SER A 146 17.98 -15.80 0.27
CA SER A 146 17.78 -17.11 -0.37
C SER A 146 17.19 -18.19 0.55
N GLN A 147 17.18 -17.99 1.87
CA GLN A 147 16.53 -18.91 2.82
C GLN A 147 15.02 -18.66 2.93
N TRP A 148 14.51 -17.69 2.18
CA TRP A 148 13.08 -17.40 2.12
C TRP A 148 12.36 -18.50 1.35
N GLY A 149 11.47 -19.22 2.03
CA GLY A 149 10.57 -20.20 1.40
C GLY A 149 11.11 -21.65 1.30
N VAL A 150 12.22 -21.99 1.97
CA VAL A 150 12.53 -23.40 2.23
C VAL A 150 11.47 -23.97 3.19
N SER A 151 11.06 -25.20 2.95
CA SER A 151 9.77 -25.80 3.36
C SER A 151 9.29 -25.50 4.80
N PHE A 152 7.96 -25.49 5.01
CA PHE A 152 7.34 -25.40 6.34
C PHE A 152 7.90 -26.43 7.34
N SER A 153 8.39 -27.59 6.84
CA SER A 153 9.10 -28.61 7.62
C SER A 153 10.51 -28.20 8.05
N ASP A 154 11.29 -27.54 7.18
CA ASP A 154 12.65 -27.07 7.53
C ASP A 154 12.60 -25.92 8.53
N LEU A 155 11.55 -25.12 8.50
CA LEU A 155 11.36 -24.00 9.42
C LEU A 155 11.05 -24.46 10.86
N VAL A 156 10.48 -25.66 11.01
CA VAL A 156 10.32 -26.34 12.31
C VAL A 156 11.62 -27.07 12.71
N PHE A 157 12.36 -27.62 11.74
CA PHE A 157 13.59 -28.40 11.98
C PHE A 157 14.82 -27.53 12.29
N PHE A 158 14.92 -26.33 11.72
CA PHE A 158 16.03 -25.38 11.95
C PHE A 158 15.92 -24.60 13.27
N GLY A 159 14.87 -24.82 14.07
CA GLY A 159 14.72 -24.14 15.36
C GLY A 159 14.65 -22.62 15.26
N LEU A 160 14.26 -22.09 14.09
CA LEU A 160 13.99 -20.66 13.93
C LEU A 160 12.78 -20.34 14.82
N ASP A 161 13.08 -19.58 15.87
CA ASP A 161 12.14 -19.17 16.90
C ASP A 161 10.84 -18.71 16.24
N ARG A 162 9.71 -19.03 16.89
CA ARG A 162 8.35 -18.83 16.37
C ARG A 162 8.21 -17.45 15.73
N LYS A 163 8.95 -16.46 16.25
CA LYS A 163 9.30 -15.08 15.85
C LYS A 163 9.40 -14.72 14.36
N TYR A 164 9.73 -15.64 13.47
CA TYR A 164 9.86 -15.36 12.03
C TYR A 164 8.68 -15.88 11.18
N GLN A 165 7.78 -16.68 11.77
CA GLN A 165 6.66 -17.33 11.05
C GLN A 165 5.42 -16.45 10.80
N LEU A 166 5.11 -15.46 11.65
CA LEU A 166 3.87 -14.67 11.55
C LEU A 166 4.05 -13.30 10.89
N THR A 167 5.23 -12.68 10.99
CA THR A 167 5.64 -11.55 10.13
C THR A 167 5.57 -11.96 8.65
N PHE A 168 5.80 -13.24 8.39
CA PHE A 168 5.68 -13.93 7.11
C PHE A 168 4.27 -13.93 6.49
N CYS A 169 3.20 -13.82 7.30
CA CYS A 169 1.81 -13.87 6.81
C CYS A 169 1.17 -12.49 6.63
N ILE A 170 1.72 -11.44 7.25
CA ILE A 170 1.12 -10.10 7.24
C ILE A 170 1.70 -9.25 6.09
N PHE A 171 2.92 -9.53 5.63
CA PHE A 171 3.62 -8.73 4.61
C PHE A 171 3.62 -9.32 3.18
N PHE A 172 2.83 -10.37 2.90
CA PHE A 172 2.56 -10.86 1.54
C PHE A 172 1.08 -10.75 1.16
#